data_AF-A0A0K8UHJ3-F1
#
_entry.id   AF-A0A0K8UHJ3-F1
#
_cell.length_a   1.000
_cell.length_b   1.000
_cell.length_c   1.000
_cell.angle_alpha   90.00
_cell.angle_beta   90.00
_cell.angle_gamma   90.00
#
_symmetry.space_group_name_H-M   'P 1'
#
loop_
_entity.id
_entity.type
_entity.pdbx_description
1 polymer ?
#
loop_
_entity_poly.entity_id
_entity_poly.type
_entity_poly.pdbx_seq_one_letter_code
_entity_poly.pdbx_strand_id
1 'polypeptide(L)'
;MRSRSNSGVRLDYYQRIVHRLIMSHQEPVTGLFPASNINSHAWIRDNVYCILAVWGLSMAYKKIADQDEDRAKCYELEQSCVKLMRGLLMAMMNQKDKVERFKMTQNPLDSLHAKYSSKNGQPVVGDGEWGHLQIDAVSLYLLILAQMTASGLQIVFSLDEVSFIQNLVFYIESAYCIPDYGIWERGDKTNHGEPELNASSIGMAKAALEAMNELDLFGARGGPASVIHVLADEAHKCQAVLQSMLPRESNSKELDSGLLCVIGFPAFAADDPQLIRNTKDAILSRLQGKYGCKRFLRDGYRTPKEDPSRLYYERWELRMFENIECEWPLFYCYLILFHAFQNDKLAVKEYADRLERIMVRADDGTLLIPESYAVPHNLVSNEYQHPGSQRREVVGRCPFLWGQSLFILGRLLQEGFLAVGELDPLNRRLGAQKKPDVVVQVVIIAEDNEIRDKLTEHDLHVQTIAEVAPIEVQPARVLSHLYTYLGRNRKLGLTGRKSRDVGILSTSKLYSLKDRIFAFTPQFVDLSRFYIASDNELMIDILKGEINFLKSAWDLLGRPLVTLVLRKIHLGRLNNICMFSLIWFMLF
;
A
#
# COMPACT_ATOMS: atom_id res chain seq x y z
N MET A 1 -5.37 -1.46 -48.39
CA MET A 1 -4.77 -1.87 -47.11
C MET A 1 -3.61 -0.92 -46.80
N ARG A 2 -3.75 0.00 -45.83
CA ARG A 2 -2.62 0.81 -45.37
C ARG A 2 -1.69 -0.09 -44.54
N SER A 3 -0.38 -0.08 -44.77
CA SER A 3 0.54 -0.86 -43.94
C SER A 3 0.49 -0.35 -42.49
N ARG A 4 0.35 -1.27 -41.52
CA ARG A 4 0.43 -0.93 -40.10
C ARG A 4 1.82 -0.35 -39.79
N SER A 5 1.89 0.60 -38.86
CA SER A 5 3.17 1.10 -38.35
C SER A 5 3.95 -0.03 -37.67
N ASN A 6 5.29 0.03 -37.69
CA ASN A 6 6.14 -0.94 -36.98
C ASN A 6 5.77 -1.06 -35.48
N SER A 7 5.31 0.04 -34.88
CA SER A 7 4.81 0.10 -33.51
C SER A 7 3.56 -0.75 -33.30
N GLY A 8 2.59 -0.72 -34.23
CA GLY A 8 1.38 -1.54 -34.15
C GLY A 8 1.68 -3.04 -34.22
N VAL A 9 2.60 -3.45 -35.11
CA VAL A 9 3.03 -4.86 -35.24
C VAL A 9 3.70 -5.35 -33.95
N ARG A 10 4.52 -4.50 -33.31
CA ARG A 10 5.20 -4.81 -32.06
C ARG A 10 4.22 -4.91 -30.88
N LEU A 11 3.19 -4.06 -30.85
CA LEU A 11 2.15 -4.12 -29.82
C LEU A 11 1.29 -5.39 -29.96
N ASP A 12 0.97 -5.81 -31.19
CA ASP A 12 0.30 -7.08 -31.46
C ASP A 12 1.13 -8.31 -31.06
N TYR A 13 2.46 -8.20 -30.99
CA TYR A 13 3.31 -9.24 -30.43
C TYR A 13 3.08 -9.38 -28.91
N TYR A 14 3.07 -8.27 -28.17
CA TYR A 14 2.77 -8.30 -26.74
C TYR A 14 1.33 -8.77 -26.47
N GLN A 15 0.36 -8.34 -27.28
CA GLN A 15 -1.00 -8.83 -27.18
C GLN A 15 -1.09 -10.35 -27.35
N ARG A 16 -0.40 -10.92 -28.34
CA ARG A 16 -0.37 -12.38 -28.53
C ARG A 16 0.25 -13.10 -27.34
N ILE A 17 1.32 -12.55 -26.74
CA ILE A 17 1.95 -13.11 -25.55
C ILE A 17 1.01 -13.04 -24.35
N VAL A 18 0.45 -11.87 -24.06
CA VAL A 18 -0.49 -11.67 -22.95
C VAL A 18 -1.69 -12.59 -23.12
N HIS A 19 -2.24 -12.69 -24.33
CA HIS A 19 -3.39 -13.54 -24.58
C HIS A 19 -3.07 -15.03 -24.36
N ARG A 20 -1.90 -15.48 -24.84
CA ARG A 20 -1.48 -16.88 -24.75
C ARG A 20 -1.09 -17.29 -23.33
N LEU A 21 -0.33 -16.46 -22.62
CA LEU A 21 0.27 -16.81 -21.33
C LEU A 21 -0.58 -16.42 -20.13
N ILE A 22 -1.42 -15.37 -20.26
CA ILE A 22 -2.19 -14.82 -19.13
C ILE A 22 -3.67 -15.03 -19.40
N MET A 23 -4.24 -14.39 -20.42
CA MET A 23 -5.69 -14.34 -20.63
C MET A 23 -6.34 -15.70 -20.91
N SER A 24 -5.60 -16.61 -21.53
CA SER A 24 -6.04 -17.99 -21.78
C SER A 24 -6.45 -18.74 -20.51
N HIS A 25 -5.93 -18.32 -19.35
CA HIS A 25 -6.21 -18.90 -18.05
C HIS A 25 -7.24 -18.11 -17.24
N GLN A 26 -7.77 -16.99 -17.75
CA GLN A 26 -8.75 -16.21 -17.01
C GLN A 26 -10.08 -16.96 -16.90
N GLU A 27 -10.59 -17.15 -15.68
CA GLU A 27 -11.87 -17.81 -15.49
C GLU A 27 -13.02 -16.98 -16.09
N PRO A 28 -13.87 -17.57 -16.94
CA PRO A 28 -14.86 -16.84 -17.71
C PRO A 28 -16.02 -16.30 -16.86
N VAL A 29 -16.21 -16.77 -15.63
CA VAL A 29 -17.27 -16.29 -14.74
C VAL A 29 -16.74 -15.22 -13.80
N THR A 30 -15.73 -15.56 -13.00
CA THR A 30 -15.21 -14.69 -11.94
C THR A 30 -14.18 -13.68 -12.44
N GLY A 31 -13.52 -13.95 -13.57
CA GLY A 31 -12.35 -13.19 -14.02
C GLY A 31 -11.05 -13.49 -13.26
N LEU A 32 -11.05 -14.43 -12.32
CA LEU A 32 -9.87 -14.78 -11.53
C LEU A 32 -8.92 -15.71 -12.31
N PHE A 33 -7.62 -15.56 -12.05
CA PHE A 33 -6.58 -16.47 -12.53
C PHE A 33 -6.31 -17.57 -11.49
N PRO A 34 -6.34 -18.84 -11.90
CA PRO A 34 -5.88 -19.96 -11.07
C PRO A 34 -4.35 -19.95 -10.97
N ALA A 35 -3.81 -20.53 -9.90
CA ALA A 35 -2.37 -20.65 -9.71
C ALA A 35 -1.71 -21.62 -10.70
N SER A 36 -2.47 -22.61 -11.19
CA SER A 36 -2.06 -23.49 -12.30
C SER A 36 -3.28 -24.18 -12.93
N ASN A 37 -3.08 -24.90 -14.04
CA ASN A 37 -4.15 -25.68 -14.69
C ASN A 37 -4.74 -26.78 -13.79
N ILE A 38 -4.03 -27.19 -12.74
CA ILE A 38 -4.45 -28.23 -11.78
C ILE A 38 -4.98 -27.57 -10.51
N ASN A 39 -4.38 -26.45 -10.10
CA ASN A 39 -4.72 -25.76 -8.87
C ASN A 39 -5.60 -24.53 -9.18
N SER A 40 -6.89 -24.68 -8.92
CA SER A 40 -7.88 -23.60 -9.08
C SER A 40 -7.87 -22.56 -7.95
N HIS A 41 -6.80 -22.46 -7.15
CA HIS A 41 -6.70 -21.41 -6.14
C HIS A 41 -6.24 -20.10 -6.79
N ALA A 42 -6.90 -19.01 -6.44
CA ALA A 42 -6.61 -17.66 -6.87
C ALA A 42 -6.17 -16.84 -5.65
N TRP A 43 -4.88 -16.52 -5.56
CA TRP A 43 -4.35 -15.60 -4.56
C TRP A 43 -4.63 -14.16 -4.96
N ILE A 44 -5.02 -13.32 -4.00
CA ILE A 44 -5.27 -11.89 -4.25
C ILE A 44 -4.04 -11.24 -4.89
N ARG A 45 -2.86 -11.42 -4.26
CA ARG A 45 -1.59 -10.82 -4.71
C ARG A 45 -1.20 -11.25 -6.13
N ASP A 46 -1.14 -12.56 -6.39
CA ASP A 46 -0.76 -13.09 -7.70
C ASP A 46 -1.73 -12.60 -8.79
N ASN A 47 -3.03 -12.53 -8.51
CA ASN A 47 -4.04 -12.03 -9.44
C ASN A 47 -3.86 -10.55 -9.75
N VAL A 48 -3.66 -9.72 -8.71
CA VAL A 48 -3.46 -8.28 -8.88
C VAL A 48 -2.17 -8.00 -9.66
N TYR A 49 -1.06 -8.68 -9.35
CA TYR A 49 0.16 -8.50 -10.14
C TYR A 49 0.04 -9.03 -11.57
N CYS A 50 -0.64 -10.16 -11.76
CA CYS A 50 -0.84 -10.76 -13.08
C CYS A 50 -1.62 -9.83 -14.02
N ILE A 51 -2.67 -9.15 -13.52
CA ILE A 51 -3.49 -8.27 -14.35
C ILE A 51 -2.78 -6.97 -14.77
N LEU A 52 -1.67 -6.58 -14.10
CA LEU A 52 -0.96 -5.35 -14.42
C LEU A 52 -0.43 -5.32 -15.86
N ALA A 53 0.04 -6.44 -16.43
CA ALA A 53 0.45 -6.49 -17.83
C ALA A 53 -0.72 -6.28 -18.80
N VAL A 54 -1.91 -6.78 -18.46
CA VAL A 54 -3.14 -6.58 -19.25
C VAL A 54 -3.55 -5.11 -19.21
N TRP A 55 -3.50 -4.49 -18.02
CA TRP A 55 -3.77 -3.06 -17.83
C TRP A 55 -2.74 -2.18 -18.55
N GLY A 56 -1.45 -2.43 -18.38
CA GLY A 56 -0.41 -1.68 -19.10
C GLY A 56 -0.55 -1.82 -20.62
N LEU A 57 -0.87 -3.02 -21.11
CA LEU A 57 -1.11 -3.21 -22.54
C LEU A 57 -2.37 -2.46 -23.02
N SER A 58 -3.44 -2.43 -22.22
CA SER A 58 -4.65 -1.68 -22.58
C SER A 58 -4.36 -0.18 -22.68
N MET A 59 -3.57 0.37 -21.76
CA MET A 59 -3.13 1.76 -21.82
C MET A 59 -2.27 2.07 -23.04
N ALA A 60 -1.34 1.16 -23.39
CA ALA A 60 -0.53 1.30 -24.59
C ALA A 60 -1.38 1.30 -25.87
N TYR A 61 -2.40 0.43 -25.96
CA TYR A 61 -3.36 0.47 -27.07
C TYR A 61 -4.16 1.76 -27.08
N LYS A 62 -4.66 2.22 -25.92
CA LYS A 62 -5.44 3.46 -25.80
C LYS A 62 -4.72 4.68 -26.38
N LYS A 63 -3.40 4.74 -26.22
CA LYS A 63 -2.53 5.81 -26.74
C LYS A 63 -2.29 5.74 -28.25
N ILE A 64 -2.31 4.53 -28.83
CA ILE A 64 -1.92 4.26 -30.23
C ILE A 64 -3.13 3.86 -31.09
N ALA A 65 -4.35 3.87 -30.54
CA ALA A 65 -5.56 3.38 -31.19
C ALA A 65 -6.02 4.27 -32.37
N ASP A 66 -5.32 4.15 -33.49
CA ASP A 66 -5.62 4.80 -34.78
C ASP A 66 -6.68 4.03 -35.58
N GLN A 67 -6.90 2.74 -35.27
CA GLN A 67 -7.80 1.84 -35.98
C GLN A 67 -8.90 1.31 -35.05
N ASP A 68 -10.08 1.01 -35.61
CA ASP A 68 -11.20 0.43 -34.86
C ASP A 68 -10.86 -0.93 -34.22
N GLU A 69 -10.01 -1.73 -34.87
CA GLU A 69 -9.51 -3.00 -34.32
C GLU A 69 -8.70 -2.79 -33.03
N ASP A 70 -7.88 -1.75 -32.96
CA ASP A 70 -7.04 -1.48 -31.79
C ASP A 70 -7.89 -0.92 -30.64
N ARG A 71 -8.96 -0.18 -30.95
CA ARG A 71 -9.98 0.24 -29.97
C ARG A 71 -10.73 -0.95 -29.40
N ALA A 72 -11.11 -1.92 -30.24
CA ALA A 72 -11.78 -3.14 -29.79
C ALA A 72 -10.88 -3.96 -28.85
N LYS A 73 -9.60 -4.16 -29.22
CA LYS A 73 -8.60 -4.83 -28.36
C LYS A 73 -8.41 -4.10 -27.03
N CYS A 74 -8.28 -2.77 -27.07
CA CYS A 74 -8.18 -1.96 -25.87
C CYS A 74 -9.37 -2.20 -24.94
N TYR A 75 -10.60 -2.13 -25.47
CA TYR A 75 -11.82 -2.34 -24.70
C TYR A 75 -11.86 -3.73 -24.05
N GLU A 76 -11.53 -4.78 -24.79
CA GLU A 76 -11.51 -6.16 -24.26
C GLU A 76 -10.49 -6.32 -23.12
N LEU A 77 -9.29 -5.75 -23.26
CA LEU A 77 -8.28 -5.76 -22.21
C LEU A 77 -8.73 -4.96 -20.97
N GLU A 78 -9.34 -3.78 -21.15
CA GLU A 78 -9.90 -2.99 -20.05
C GLU A 78 -11.01 -3.77 -19.31
N GLN A 79 -11.94 -4.40 -20.05
CA GLN A 79 -13.00 -5.22 -19.44
C GLN A 79 -12.46 -6.45 -18.72
N SER A 80 -11.38 -7.03 -19.22
CA SER A 80 -10.68 -8.15 -18.56
C SER A 80 -10.10 -7.74 -17.22
N CYS A 81 -9.49 -6.54 -17.14
CA CYS A 81 -9.01 -5.96 -15.89
C CYS A 81 -10.15 -5.70 -14.90
N VAL A 82 -11.22 -5.06 -15.37
CA VAL A 82 -12.42 -4.79 -14.56
C VAL A 82 -12.99 -6.09 -14.00
N LYS A 83 -13.11 -7.13 -14.84
CA LYS A 83 -13.67 -8.41 -14.43
C LYS A 83 -12.86 -9.08 -13.32
N LEU A 84 -11.53 -9.12 -13.43
CA LEU A 84 -10.67 -9.70 -12.39
C LEU A 84 -10.78 -8.94 -11.07
N MET A 85 -10.64 -7.61 -11.12
CA MET A 85 -10.68 -6.78 -9.92
C MET A 85 -12.04 -6.88 -9.22
N ARG A 86 -13.13 -6.94 -10.00
CA ARG A 86 -14.47 -7.22 -9.47
C ARG A 86 -14.62 -8.63 -8.93
N GLY A 87 -14.01 -9.63 -9.55
CA GLY A 87 -13.97 -11.00 -9.04
C GLY A 87 -13.38 -11.07 -7.62
N LEU A 88 -12.25 -10.39 -7.41
CA LEU A 88 -11.62 -10.26 -6.09
C LEU A 88 -12.51 -9.48 -5.11
N LEU A 89 -13.11 -8.37 -5.54
CA LEU A 89 -14.05 -7.60 -4.73
C LEU A 89 -15.21 -8.47 -4.24
N MET A 90 -15.83 -9.24 -5.13
CA MET A 90 -16.95 -10.11 -4.80
C MET A 90 -16.54 -11.23 -3.84
N ALA A 91 -15.35 -11.82 -4.04
CA ALA A 91 -14.81 -12.82 -3.12
C ALA A 91 -14.60 -12.26 -1.70
N MET A 92 -14.03 -11.04 -1.60
CA MET A 92 -13.85 -10.35 -0.31
C MET A 92 -15.19 -9.93 0.31
N MET A 93 -16.14 -9.41 -0.49
CA MET A 93 -17.47 -9.02 -0.02
C MET A 93 -18.27 -10.20 0.52
N ASN A 94 -18.08 -11.41 -0.01
CA ASN A 94 -18.66 -12.63 0.56
C ASN A 94 -18.11 -12.94 1.96
N GLN A 95 -17.00 -12.33 2.36
CA GLN A 95 -16.41 -12.42 3.71
C GLN A 95 -16.60 -11.14 4.53
N LYS A 96 -17.61 -10.31 4.23
CA LYS A 96 -17.87 -9.04 4.94
C LYS A 96 -17.96 -9.16 6.46
N ASP A 97 -18.48 -10.29 6.98
CA ASP A 97 -18.59 -10.51 8.42
C ASP A 97 -17.21 -10.65 9.09
N LYS A 98 -16.22 -11.19 8.35
CA LYS A 98 -14.83 -11.25 8.80
C LYS A 98 -14.22 -9.86 8.88
N VAL A 99 -14.42 -9.03 7.84
CA VAL A 99 -13.96 -7.63 7.83
C VAL A 99 -14.54 -6.86 9.03
N GLU A 100 -15.83 -7.04 9.32
CA GLU A 100 -16.48 -6.41 10.47
C GLU A 100 -15.89 -6.85 11.81
N ARG A 101 -15.61 -8.16 11.99
CA ARG A 101 -14.99 -8.69 13.21
C ARG A 101 -13.54 -8.27 13.37
N PHE A 102 -12.74 -8.36 12.30
CA PHE A 102 -11.30 -8.10 12.34
C PHE A 102 -10.97 -6.65 12.76
N LYS A 103 -11.78 -5.67 12.35
CA LYS A 103 -11.65 -4.27 12.81
C LYS A 103 -11.65 -4.11 14.34
N MET A 104 -12.20 -5.08 15.08
CA MET A 104 -12.22 -5.08 16.55
C MET A 104 -11.21 -6.06 17.13
N THR A 105 -11.13 -7.28 16.61
CA THR A 105 -10.35 -8.35 17.22
C THR A 105 -8.88 -8.34 16.80
N GLN A 106 -8.60 -7.87 15.58
CA GLN A 106 -7.28 -7.94 14.93
C GLN A 106 -6.65 -9.35 14.97
N ASN A 107 -7.47 -10.39 15.13
CA ASN A 107 -7.02 -11.76 15.26
C ASN A 107 -6.85 -12.39 13.87
N PRO A 108 -5.75 -13.12 13.59
CA PRO A 108 -5.56 -13.82 12.32
C PRO A 108 -6.73 -14.70 11.87
N LEU A 109 -7.47 -15.34 12.79
CA LEU A 109 -8.63 -16.18 12.46
C LEU A 109 -9.82 -15.39 11.93
N ASP A 110 -9.95 -14.13 12.32
CA ASP A 110 -10.99 -13.22 11.82
C ASP A 110 -10.58 -12.50 10.53
N SER A 111 -9.36 -12.71 10.04
CA SER A 111 -8.84 -12.07 8.84
C SER A 111 -9.50 -12.59 7.55
N LEU A 112 -9.51 -11.75 6.51
CA LEU A 112 -9.89 -12.18 5.17
C LEU A 112 -8.98 -13.30 4.68
N HIS A 113 -9.55 -14.27 3.95
CA HIS A 113 -8.72 -15.25 3.28
C HIS A 113 -7.90 -14.61 2.16
N ALA A 114 -6.59 -14.89 2.14
CA ALA A 114 -5.69 -14.44 1.06
C ALA A 114 -5.89 -15.15 -0.30
N LYS A 115 -6.60 -16.28 -0.33
CA LYS A 115 -6.82 -17.10 -1.53
C LYS A 115 -8.24 -17.64 -1.62
N TYR A 116 -8.76 -17.72 -2.83
CA TYR A 116 -10.13 -18.14 -3.15
C TYR A 116 -10.13 -19.20 -4.25
N SER A 117 -11.28 -19.80 -4.52
CA SER A 117 -11.47 -20.60 -5.72
C SER A 117 -11.59 -19.68 -6.93
N SER A 118 -10.77 -19.90 -7.95
CA SER A 118 -10.84 -19.16 -9.21
C SER A 118 -12.22 -19.32 -9.86
N LYS A 119 -12.90 -20.45 -9.67
CA LYS A 119 -14.16 -20.76 -10.36
C LYS A 119 -15.38 -20.06 -9.77
N ASN A 120 -15.43 -19.86 -8.46
CA ASN A 120 -16.62 -19.37 -7.77
C ASN A 120 -16.36 -18.31 -6.67
N GLY A 121 -15.09 -17.95 -6.42
CA GLY A 121 -14.72 -16.93 -5.44
C GLY A 121 -14.92 -17.34 -3.97
N GLN A 122 -15.15 -18.63 -3.68
CA GLN A 122 -15.35 -19.12 -2.32
C GLN A 122 -14.02 -19.44 -1.62
N PRO A 123 -13.99 -19.47 -0.27
CA PRO A 123 -12.91 -20.07 0.50
C PRO A 123 -12.50 -21.46 -0.02
N VAL A 124 -11.19 -21.72 -0.07
CA VAL A 124 -10.63 -23.02 -0.50
C VAL A 124 -9.95 -23.80 0.63
N VAL A 125 -9.73 -23.17 1.77
CA VAL A 125 -9.12 -23.75 2.98
C VAL A 125 -9.78 -23.13 4.21
N GLY A 126 -9.68 -23.81 5.35
CA GLY A 126 -10.21 -23.35 6.63
C GLY A 126 -9.38 -22.22 7.27
N ASP A 127 -9.99 -21.49 8.21
CA ASP A 127 -9.43 -20.28 8.82
C ASP A 127 -8.09 -20.47 9.54
N GLY A 128 -7.86 -21.66 10.12
CA GLY A 128 -6.61 -22.02 10.81
C GLY A 128 -5.65 -22.86 9.97
N GLU A 129 -5.96 -23.11 8.70
CA GLU A 129 -5.17 -24.03 7.85
C GLU A 129 -4.14 -23.30 6.99
N TRP A 130 -4.15 -21.97 7.01
CA TRP A 130 -3.27 -21.14 6.19
C TRP A 130 -2.97 -19.78 6.83
N GLY A 131 -1.82 -19.20 6.49
CA GLY A 131 -1.45 -17.84 6.87
C GLY A 131 -2.27 -16.80 6.12
N HIS A 132 -3.55 -16.65 6.48
CA HIS A 132 -4.52 -15.82 5.76
C HIS A 132 -4.36 -14.32 6.00
N LEU A 133 -3.94 -13.92 7.20
CA LEU A 133 -3.72 -12.51 7.51
C LEU A 133 -2.52 -12.01 6.71
N GLN A 134 -2.79 -11.45 5.53
CA GLN A 134 -1.82 -10.88 4.60
C GLN A 134 -2.26 -9.46 4.27
N ILE A 135 -1.76 -8.51 5.06
CA ILE A 135 -2.14 -7.09 4.93
C ILE A 135 -1.59 -6.53 3.62
N ASP A 136 -0.42 -6.99 3.18
CA ASP A 136 0.18 -6.64 1.89
C ASP A 136 -0.78 -6.93 0.72
N ALA A 137 -1.47 -8.07 0.72
CA ALA A 137 -2.33 -8.49 -0.38
C ALA A 137 -3.58 -7.61 -0.52
N VAL A 138 -4.27 -7.32 0.60
CA VAL A 138 -5.44 -6.43 0.61
C VAL A 138 -5.01 -4.99 0.27
N SER A 139 -3.87 -4.55 0.80
CA SER A 139 -3.32 -3.22 0.52
C SER A 139 -2.93 -3.06 -0.95
N LEU A 140 -2.29 -4.07 -1.55
CA LEU A 140 -1.96 -4.08 -2.97
C LEU A 140 -3.22 -3.99 -3.83
N TYR A 141 -4.28 -4.74 -3.49
CA TYR A 141 -5.56 -4.64 -4.18
C TYR A 141 -6.12 -3.22 -4.14
N LEU A 142 -6.13 -2.57 -2.96
CA LEU A 142 -6.61 -1.20 -2.81
C LEU A 142 -5.75 -0.18 -3.58
N LEU A 143 -4.42 -0.32 -3.49
CA LEU A 143 -3.48 0.54 -4.23
C LEU A 143 -3.71 0.45 -5.74
N ILE A 144 -3.81 -0.77 -6.29
CA ILE A 144 -4.00 -0.95 -7.73
C ILE A 144 -5.42 -0.57 -8.15
N LEU A 145 -6.44 -0.82 -7.33
CA LEU A 145 -7.79 -0.30 -7.55
C LEU A 145 -7.77 1.23 -7.70
N ALA A 146 -7.04 1.93 -6.83
CA ALA A 146 -6.88 3.38 -6.88
C ALA A 146 -6.21 3.84 -8.18
N GLN A 147 -5.07 3.23 -8.53
CA GLN A 147 -4.35 3.57 -9.77
C GLN A 147 -5.18 3.29 -11.03
N MET A 148 -5.88 2.14 -11.08
CA MET A 148 -6.77 1.80 -12.20
C MET A 148 -7.96 2.76 -12.31
N THR A 149 -8.58 3.13 -11.19
CA THR A 149 -9.68 4.10 -11.16
C THR A 149 -9.21 5.48 -11.63
N ALA A 150 -8.04 5.93 -11.16
CA ALA A 150 -7.43 7.18 -11.61
C ALA A 150 -7.04 7.17 -13.10
N SER A 151 -6.72 6.00 -13.66
CA SER A 151 -6.49 5.82 -15.11
C SER A 151 -7.79 5.84 -15.95
N GLY A 152 -8.95 5.87 -15.30
CA GLY A 152 -10.27 5.96 -15.92
C GLY A 152 -11.04 4.64 -16.02
N LEU A 153 -10.55 3.55 -15.42
CA LEU A 153 -11.31 2.29 -15.36
C LEU A 153 -12.44 2.37 -14.34
N GLN A 154 -13.63 1.94 -14.74
CA GLN A 154 -14.78 1.82 -13.85
C GLN A 154 -14.82 0.40 -13.28
N ILE A 155 -14.42 0.24 -12.02
CA ILE A 155 -14.37 -1.06 -11.34
C ILE A 155 -15.49 -1.18 -10.29
N VAL A 156 -15.80 -0.09 -9.59
CA VAL A 156 -16.82 -0.03 -8.53
C VAL A 156 -18.12 0.54 -9.10
N PHE A 157 -19.23 -0.15 -8.87
CA PHE A 157 -20.52 0.10 -9.52
C PHE A 157 -21.65 0.50 -8.57
N SER A 158 -21.49 0.33 -7.25
CA SER A 158 -22.54 0.67 -6.28
C SER A 158 -22.00 1.28 -5.00
N LEU A 159 -22.85 2.03 -4.30
CA LEU A 159 -22.51 2.58 -2.98
C LEU A 159 -22.34 1.49 -1.90
N ASP A 160 -22.95 0.31 -2.12
CA ASP A 160 -22.73 -0.85 -1.26
C ASP A 160 -21.28 -1.35 -1.39
N GLU A 161 -20.74 -1.40 -2.62
CA GLU A 161 -19.33 -1.71 -2.88
C GLU A 161 -18.38 -0.62 -2.35
N VAL A 162 -18.71 0.67 -2.53
CA VAL A 162 -17.96 1.80 -1.92
C VAL A 162 -17.87 1.64 -0.41
N SER A 163 -19.00 1.36 0.24
CA SER A 163 -19.04 1.17 1.69
C SER A 163 -18.14 0.02 2.13
N PHE A 164 -18.12 -1.09 1.38
CA PHE A 164 -17.24 -2.22 1.67
C PHE A 164 -15.76 -1.83 1.53
N ILE A 165 -15.39 -1.13 0.46
CA ILE A 165 -14.01 -0.65 0.23
C ILE A 165 -13.56 0.31 1.33
N GLN A 166 -14.44 1.21 1.79
CA GLN A 166 -14.18 2.06 2.95
C GLN A 166 -13.90 1.24 4.23
N ASN A 167 -14.53 0.07 4.39
CA ASN A 167 -14.21 -0.83 5.50
C ASN A 167 -12.91 -1.62 5.30
N LEU A 168 -12.50 -1.89 4.05
CA LEU A 168 -11.16 -2.44 3.77
C LEU A 168 -10.06 -1.43 4.12
N VAL A 169 -10.29 -0.13 3.94
CA VAL A 169 -9.38 0.92 4.46
C VAL A 169 -9.25 0.80 5.98
N PHE A 170 -10.37 0.70 6.71
CA PHE A 170 -10.33 0.50 8.17
C PHE A 170 -9.73 -0.85 8.59
N TYR A 171 -9.78 -1.85 7.72
CA TYR A 171 -9.13 -3.14 7.94
C TYR A 171 -7.59 -3.02 7.92
N ILE A 172 -7.04 -2.14 7.08
CA ILE A 172 -5.58 -1.93 6.96
C ILE A 172 -5.04 -0.72 7.73
N GLU A 173 -5.89 0.15 8.30
CA GLU A 173 -5.46 1.43 8.91
C GLU A 173 -4.46 1.25 10.07
N SER A 174 -4.49 0.11 10.77
CA SER A 174 -3.59 -0.20 11.89
C SER A 174 -2.44 -1.15 11.51
N ALA A 175 -2.07 -1.25 10.22
CA ALA A 175 -1.01 -2.15 9.75
C ALA A 175 0.33 -1.96 10.47
N TYR A 176 0.63 -0.76 10.96
CA TYR A 176 1.86 -0.44 11.69
C TYR A 176 2.02 -1.17 13.03
N CYS A 177 0.95 -1.77 13.57
CA CYS A 177 0.98 -2.50 14.84
C CYS A 177 0.30 -3.87 14.79
N ILE A 178 -0.10 -4.35 13.61
CA ILE A 178 -0.71 -5.67 13.43
C ILE A 178 0.33 -6.59 12.76
N PRO A 179 0.86 -7.60 13.47
CA PRO A 179 1.67 -8.65 12.88
C PRO A 179 0.84 -9.45 11.85
N ASP A 180 1.44 -9.80 10.72
CA ASP A 180 0.80 -10.58 9.65
C ASP A 180 1.71 -11.71 9.14
N TYR A 181 1.26 -12.45 8.13
CA TYR A 181 2.04 -13.55 7.54
C TYR A 181 3.03 -13.09 6.45
N GLY A 182 3.05 -11.79 6.15
CA GLY A 182 3.86 -11.16 5.11
C GLY A 182 3.63 -11.69 3.69
N ILE A 183 4.39 -11.12 2.75
CA ILE A 183 4.30 -11.42 1.32
C ILE A 183 4.63 -12.87 0.95
N TRP A 184 5.28 -13.60 1.86
CA TRP A 184 5.68 -15.00 1.67
C TRP A 184 4.82 -16.01 2.44
N GLU A 185 3.77 -15.55 3.13
CA GLU A 185 2.76 -16.39 3.79
C GLU A 185 3.32 -17.22 4.96
N ARG A 186 4.37 -16.72 5.62
CA ARG A 186 5.13 -17.42 6.67
C ARG A 186 5.14 -16.71 8.03
N GLY A 187 4.84 -15.42 8.04
CA GLY A 187 4.93 -14.57 9.23
C GLY A 187 6.37 -14.33 9.59
N ASP A 188 6.88 -15.09 10.56
CA ASP A 188 8.27 -15.05 10.99
C ASP A 188 9.22 -15.82 10.04
N LYS A 189 10.53 -15.74 10.28
CA LYS A 189 11.56 -16.40 9.47
C LYS A 189 11.58 -17.91 9.68
N THR A 190 11.23 -18.39 10.88
CA THR A 190 11.25 -19.81 11.20
C THR A 190 10.02 -20.56 10.68
N ASN A 191 9.00 -19.84 10.19
CA ASN A 191 7.79 -20.41 9.58
C ASN A 191 7.17 -21.46 10.51
N HIS A 192 6.82 -21.03 11.73
CA HIS A 192 6.17 -21.87 12.75
C HIS A 192 4.70 -21.48 13.00
N GLY A 193 4.11 -20.71 12.09
CA GLY A 193 2.71 -20.30 12.15
C GLY A 193 2.45 -18.99 12.89
N GLU A 194 3.50 -18.32 13.38
CA GLU A 194 3.38 -17.05 14.10
C GLU A 194 3.52 -15.84 13.16
N PRO A 195 2.61 -14.86 13.24
CA PRO A 195 2.70 -13.63 12.47
C PRO A 195 3.79 -12.71 13.00
N GLU A 196 4.33 -11.84 12.14
CA GLU A 196 5.35 -10.86 12.51
C GLU A 196 5.05 -9.50 11.88
N LEU A 197 5.59 -8.42 12.45
CA LEU A 197 5.45 -7.11 11.84
C LEU A 197 6.38 -7.02 10.61
N ASN A 198 5.78 -6.99 9.43
CA ASN A 198 6.46 -7.00 8.14
C ASN A 198 6.50 -5.60 7.50
N ALA A 199 7.70 -5.10 7.21
CA ALA A 199 7.90 -3.81 6.55
C ALA A 199 7.32 -3.81 5.12
N SER A 200 7.35 -4.95 4.42
CA SER A 200 6.64 -5.12 3.15
C SER A 200 5.14 -4.84 3.24
N SER A 201 4.47 -5.38 4.26
CA SER A 201 3.05 -5.16 4.54
C SER A 201 2.75 -3.72 4.97
N ILE A 202 3.54 -3.16 5.88
CA ILE A 202 3.36 -1.77 6.35
C ILE A 202 3.53 -0.79 5.20
N GLY A 203 4.56 -0.98 4.36
CA GLY A 203 4.83 -0.12 3.22
C GLY A 203 3.71 -0.17 2.18
N MET A 204 3.19 -1.36 1.90
CA MET A 204 2.05 -1.51 0.99
C MET A 204 0.78 -0.87 1.58
N ALA A 205 0.53 -1.04 2.88
CA ALA A 205 -0.60 -0.43 3.59
C ALA A 205 -0.52 1.10 3.58
N LYS A 206 0.65 1.69 3.89
CA LYS A 206 0.89 3.14 3.75
C LYS A 206 0.50 3.60 2.34
N ALA A 207 1.00 2.92 1.33
CA ALA A 207 0.75 3.30 -0.05
C ALA A 207 -0.73 3.22 -0.44
N ALA A 208 -1.42 2.18 0.02
CA ALA A 208 -2.85 2.03 -0.19
C ALA A 208 -3.67 3.12 0.54
N LEU A 209 -3.35 3.42 1.80
CA LEU A 209 -4.02 4.45 2.59
C LEU A 209 -3.92 5.83 1.93
N GLU A 210 -2.72 6.21 1.48
CA GLU A 210 -2.50 7.46 0.76
C GLU A 210 -3.20 7.47 -0.61
N ALA A 211 -3.14 6.38 -1.38
CA ALA A 211 -3.73 6.30 -2.71
C ALA A 211 -5.27 6.33 -2.69
N MET A 212 -5.89 5.79 -1.63
CA MET A 212 -7.33 5.74 -1.47
C MET A 212 -7.90 7.05 -0.88
N ASN A 213 -7.08 7.88 -0.25
CA ASN A 213 -7.55 9.11 0.38
C ASN A 213 -8.09 10.10 -0.65
N GLU A 214 -9.33 10.55 -0.45
CA GLU A 214 -10.04 11.49 -1.32
C GLU A 214 -10.27 10.98 -2.75
N LEU A 215 -10.08 9.68 -2.99
CA LEU A 215 -10.37 9.05 -4.27
C LEU A 215 -11.87 8.83 -4.44
N ASP A 216 -12.42 9.31 -5.55
CA ASP A 216 -13.76 8.95 -6.00
C ASP A 216 -13.76 7.61 -6.76
N LEU A 217 -14.38 6.59 -6.17
CA LEU A 217 -14.42 5.24 -6.74
C LEU A 217 -15.28 5.11 -8.01
N PHE A 218 -16.15 6.09 -8.29
CA PHE A 218 -16.88 6.15 -9.56
C PHE A 218 -16.15 7.00 -10.61
N GLY A 219 -14.94 7.46 -10.29
CA GLY A 219 -14.14 8.34 -11.14
C GLY A 219 -14.88 9.64 -11.44
N ALA A 220 -14.80 10.10 -12.69
CA ALA A 220 -15.42 11.36 -13.12
C ALA A 220 -16.97 11.41 -13.02
N ARG A 221 -17.64 10.28 -12.72
CA ARG A 221 -19.10 10.20 -12.60
C ARG A 221 -19.60 10.16 -11.16
N GLY A 222 -18.70 10.22 -10.19
CA GLY A 222 -19.07 10.10 -8.78
C GLY A 222 -19.48 11.41 -8.13
N GLY A 223 -19.59 11.36 -6.81
CA GLY A 223 -19.91 12.49 -5.97
C GLY A 223 -19.47 12.22 -4.53
N PRO A 224 -19.82 13.08 -3.56
CA PRO A 224 -19.32 12.98 -2.19
C PRO A 224 -19.56 11.64 -1.49
N ALA A 225 -20.58 10.87 -1.92
CA ALA A 225 -20.90 9.57 -1.35
C ALA A 225 -20.03 8.42 -1.88
N SER A 226 -19.32 8.58 -3.01
CA SER A 226 -18.41 7.59 -3.60
C SER A 226 -16.93 7.87 -3.30
N VAL A 227 -16.65 8.94 -2.56
CA VAL A 227 -15.30 9.31 -2.13
C VAL A 227 -14.90 8.50 -0.90
N ILE A 228 -13.68 7.96 -0.94
CA ILE A 228 -13.07 7.26 0.19
C ILE A 228 -12.29 8.26 1.05
N HIS A 229 -12.43 8.13 2.37
CA HIS A 229 -11.77 8.99 3.32
C HIS A 229 -10.83 8.19 4.22
N VAL A 230 -9.61 8.68 4.35
CA VAL A 230 -8.57 8.10 5.21
C VAL A 230 -8.12 9.16 6.21
N LEU A 231 -7.76 8.74 7.43
CA LEU A 231 -7.12 9.64 8.38
C LEU A 231 -5.63 9.68 8.10
N ALA A 232 -5.12 10.89 7.83
CA ALA A 232 -3.71 11.12 7.51
C ALA A 232 -2.78 10.60 8.62
N ASP A 233 -3.23 10.66 9.88
CA ASP A 233 -2.48 10.16 11.04
C ASP A 233 -2.14 8.67 10.93
N GLU A 234 -3.03 7.84 10.37
CA GLU A 234 -2.79 6.39 10.25
C GLU A 234 -1.73 6.07 9.18
N ALA A 235 -1.76 6.78 8.05
CA ALA A 235 -0.73 6.69 7.02
C ALA A 235 0.64 7.15 7.56
N HIS A 236 0.65 8.24 8.36
CA HIS A 236 1.88 8.75 8.95
C HIS A 236 2.48 7.81 10.02
N LYS A 237 1.66 7.14 10.83
CA LYS A 237 2.16 6.09 11.75
C LYS A 237 2.81 4.94 10.98
N CYS A 238 2.22 4.50 9.87
CA CYS A 238 2.83 3.51 8.98
C CYS A 238 4.18 4.01 8.43
N GLN A 239 4.26 5.27 8.03
CA GLN A 239 5.51 5.89 7.58
C GLN A 239 6.59 5.89 8.67
N ALA A 240 6.26 6.33 9.89
CA ALA A 240 7.23 6.41 10.98
C ALA A 240 7.81 5.03 11.32
N VAL A 241 6.95 4.01 11.41
CA VAL A 241 7.39 2.63 11.65
C VAL A 241 8.22 2.11 10.47
N LEU A 242 7.77 2.30 9.23
CA LEU A 242 8.50 1.87 8.04
C LEU A 242 9.91 2.48 7.96
N GLN A 243 10.03 3.78 8.21
CA GLN A 243 11.32 4.48 8.22
C GLN A 243 12.28 3.92 9.28
N SER A 244 11.74 3.53 10.45
CA SER A 244 12.54 2.93 11.52
C SER A 244 12.95 1.48 11.22
N MET A 245 12.16 0.76 10.42
CA MET A 245 12.40 -0.64 10.09
C MET A 245 13.41 -0.79 8.94
N LEU A 246 13.24 -0.04 7.84
CA LEU A 246 14.09 -0.20 6.66
C LEU A 246 15.59 -0.01 7.00
N PRO A 247 16.49 -0.85 6.46
CA PRO A 247 16.27 -1.84 5.41
C PRO A 247 15.81 -3.22 5.90
N ARG A 248 15.49 -3.37 7.19
CA ARG A 248 15.03 -4.64 7.78
C ARG A 248 13.59 -4.93 7.38
N GLU A 249 13.28 -6.19 7.10
CA GLU A 249 11.92 -6.63 6.80
C GLU A 249 11.10 -6.86 8.07
N SER A 250 11.65 -7.53 9.07
CA SER A 250 10.97 -7.83 10.33
C SER A 250 12.00 -8.18 11.42
N ASN A 251 11.56 -8.43 12.66
CA ASN A 251 12.49 -8.72 13.75
C ASN A 251 13.34 -9.99 13.49
N SER A 252 12.77 -11.00 12.84
CA SER A 252 13.46 -12.24 12.47
C SER A 252 14.09 -12.21 11.06
N LYS A 253 13.54 -11.42 10.11
CA LYS A 253 14.10 -11.25 8.76
C LYS A 253 14.91 -9.96 8.67
N GLU A 254 16.22 -10.11 8.76
CA GLU A 254 17.16 -8.99 8.67
C GLU A 254 17.07 -8.19 7.37
N LEU A 255 16.64 -8.83 6.28
CA LEU A 255 16.53 -8.24 4.95
C LEU A 255 15.66 -9.15 4.07
N ASP A 256 14.87 -8.55 3.17
CA ASP A 256 14.02 -9.26 2.21
C ASP A 256 13.98 -8.52 0.87
N SER A 257 14.03 -9.25 -0.25
CA SER A 257 13.94 -8.66 -1.59
C SER A 257 12.53 -8.16 -1.94
N GLY A 258 11.50 -8.61 -1.23
CA GLY A 258 10.14 -8.08 -1.31
C GLY A 258 10.06 -6.58 -1.02
N LEU A 259 11.00 -6.03 -0.25
CA LEU A 259 11.11 -4.59 0.00
C LEU A 259 11.27 -3.75 -1.28
N LEU A 260 11.71 -4.33 -2.41
CA LEU A 260 11.75 -3.65 -3.70
C LEU A 260 10.36 -3.15 -4.15
N CYS A 261 9.28 -3.85 -3.77
CA CYS A 261 7.92 -3.41 -4.10
C CYS A 261 7.44 -2.23 -3.23
N VAL A 262 8.14 -1.97 -2.11
CA VAL A 262 7.88 -0.88 -1.16
C VAL A 262 8.67 0.37 -1.52
N ILE A 263 9.97 0.24 -1.76
CA ILE A 263 10.86 1.38 -2.08
C ILE A 263 10.72 1.83 -3.55
N GLY A 264 10.02 1.07 -4.37
CA GLY A 264 9.77 1.35 -5.79
C GLY A 264 8.35 0.95 -6.19
N PHE A 265 8.19 0.57 -7.47
CA PHE A 265 6.88 0.17 -8.00
C PHE A 265 6.38 -1.13 -7.34
N PRO A 266 5.10 -1.21 -6.92
CA PRO A 266 4.05 -0.20 -7.13
C PRO A 266 3.85 0.80 -5.99
N ALA A 267 4.43 0.57 -4.80
CA ALA A 267 4.04 1.29 -3.59
C ALA A 267 4.63 2.70 -3.48
N PHE A 268 5.92 2.86 -3.80
CA PHE A 268 6.69 4.11 -3.58
C PHE A 268 6.47 4.68 -2.17
N ALA A 269 6.54 3.82 -1.15
CA ALA A 269 6.14 4.16 0.22
C ALA A 269 7.25 4.79 1.06
N ALA A 270 8.51 4.71 0.62
CA ALA A 270 9.63 5.34 1.29
C ALA A 270 9.88 6.74 0.71
N ASP A 271 9.99 7.74 1.58
CA ASP A 271 10.13 9.15 1.16
C ASP A 271 11.58 9.66 1.26
N ASP A 272 12.48 8.93 1.92
CA ASP A 272 13.88 9.31 2.06
C ASP A 272 14.73 8.67 0.94
N PRO A 273 15.30 9.47 0.00
CA PRO A 273 16.16 8.95 -1.06
C PRO A 273 17.39 8.18 -0.55
N GLN A 274 17.94 8.54 0.60
CA GLN A 274 19.08 7.83 1.17
C GLN A 274 18.67 6.44 1.66
N LEU A 275 17.55 6.36 2.39
CA LEU A 275 17.00 5.09 2.87
C LEU A 275 16.63 4.15 1.71
N ILE A 276 16.04 4.69 0.63
CA ILE A 276 15.74 3.93 -0.60
C ILE A 276 17.02 3.34 -1.19
N ARG A 277 18.08 4.15 -1.35
CA ARG A 277 19.37 3.69 -1.86
C ARG A 277 19.99 2.63 -0.97
N ASN A 278 20.08 2.90 0.34
CA ASN A 278 20.64 1.97 1.32
C ASN A 278 19.91 0.62 1.31
N THR A 279 18.58 0.64 1.23
CA THR A 279 17.77 -0.59 1.19
C THR A 279 18.02 -1.38 -0.08
N LYS A 280 17.99 -0.73 -1.25
CA LYS A 280 18.31 -1.37 -2.52
C LYS A 280 19.73 -1.95 -2.51
N ASP A 281 20.73 -1.19 -2.09
CA ASP A 281 22.13 -1.64 -2.08
C ASP A 281 22.37 -2.78 -1.07
N ALA A 282 21.66 -2.79 0.06
CA ALA A 282 21.65 -3.92 0.99
C ALA A 282 21.09 -5.19 0.35
N ILE A 283 19.97 -5.08 -0.38
CA ILE A 283 19.37 -6.20 -1.13
C ILE A 283 20.35 -6.74 -2.18
N LEU A 284 20.92 -5.86 -2.99
CA LEU A 284 21.84 -6.26 -4.06
C LEU A 284 23.13 -6.88 -3.51
N SER A 285 23.65 -6.39 -2.38
CA SER A 285 24.87 -6.93 -1.79
C SER A 285 24.70 -8.28 -1.10
N ARG A 286 23.55 -8.54 -0.46
CA ARG A 286 23.34 -9.76 0.37
C ARG A 286 22.46 -10.83 -0.30
N LEU A 287 21.51 -10.43 -1.14
CA LEU A 287 20.49 -11.34 -1.67
C LEU A 287 20.62 -11.59 -3.17
N GLN A 288 21.31 -10.74 -3.92
CA GLN A 288 21.48 -10.94 -5.36
C GLN A 288 22.37 -12.15 -5.66
N GLY A 289 21.91 -12.99 -6.59
CA GLY A 289 22.64 -14.09 -7.17
C GLY A 289 22.75 -13.97 -8.70
N LYS A 290 23.06 -15.10 -9.34
CA LYS A 290 23.23 -15.20 -10.81
C LYS A 290 21.89 -15.25 -11.55
N TYR A 291 20.84 -15.73 -10.88
CA TYR A 291 19.51 -16.02 -11.44
C TYR A 291 18.41 -15.12 -10.87
N GLY A 292 18.76 -14.02 -10.22
CA GLY A 292 17.81 -13.13 -9.56
C GLY A 292 18.26 -12.74 -8.16
N CYS A 293 17.32 -12.57 -7.24
CA CYS A 293 17.62 -12.41 -5.82
C CYS A 293 16.97 -13.53 -5.01
N LYS A 294 17.57 -13.90 -3.88
CA LYS A 294 16.93 -14.72 -2.84
C LYS A 294 15.79 -13.91 -2.21
N ARG A 295 14.72 -14.56 -1.75
CA ARG A 295 13.64 -13.84 -1.04
C ARG A 295 14.17 -13.20 0.24
N PHE A 296 14.79 -14.01 1.10
CA PHE A 296 15.54 -13.59 2.27
C PHE A 296 16.59 -14.65 2.60
N LEU A 297 17.55 -14.33 3.48
CA LEU A 297 18.60 -15.27 3.88
C LEU A 297 18.03 -16.44 4.69
N ARG A 298 18.53 -17.66 4.47
CA ARG A 298 18.09 -18.91 5.10
C ARG A 298 16.63 -19.26 4.81
N ASP A 299 16.16 -18.88 3.64
CA ASP A 299 14.86 -19.28 3.14
C ASP A 299 14.91 -20.69 2.55
N GLY A 300 14.15 -21.61 3.14
CA GLY A 300 14.10 -23.01 2.72
C GLY A 300 13.21 -23.31 1.52
N TYR A 301 12.38 -22.36 1.07
CA TYR A 301 11.35 -22.65 0.07
C TYR A 301 11.92 -23.18 -1.24
N ARG A 302 11.46 -24.37 -1.63
CA ARG A 302 11.88 -25.19 -2.77
C ARG A 302 13.38 -25.51 -2.79
N THR A 303 14.09 -25.32 -1.68
CA THR A 303 15.46 -25.80 -1.57
C THR A 303 15.47 -27.32 -1.52
N PRO A 304 16.54 -28.00 -1.95
CA PRO A 304 16.60 -29.47 -1.92
C PRO A 304 16.52 -30.09 -0.53
N LYS A 305 16.65 -29.28 0.53
CA LYS A 305 16.61 -29.72 1.93
C LYS A 305 15.27 -29.46 2.60
N GLU A 306 14.35 -28.74 1.96
CA GLU A 306 13.02 -28.53 2.50
C GLU A 306 12.19 -29.81 2.37
N ASP A 307 11.46 -30.15 3.43
CA ASP A 307 10.42 -31.16 3.38
C ASP A 307 9.11 -30.55 2.84
N PRO A 308 8.69 -30.89 1.61
CA PRO A 308 7.50 -30.31 1.00
C PRO A 308 6.18 -30.85 1.60
N SER A 309 6.24 -31.89 2.44
CA SER A 309 5.06 -32.48 3.07
C SER A 309 4.57 -31.71 4.31
N ARG A 310 5.39 -30.78 4.80
CA ARG A 310 5.14 -30.01 6.02
C ARG A 310 4.96 -28.53 5.72
N LEU A 311 4.01 -27.90 6.42
CA LEU A 311 3.81 -26.45 6.32
C LEU A 311 4.87 -25.67 7.10
N TYR A 312 5.33 -26.20 8.25
CA TYR A 312 6.21 -25.50 9.18
C TYR A 312 7.58 -26.15 9.32
N TYR A 313 8.60 -25.32 9.56
CA TYR A 313 9.97 -25.79 9.75
C TYR A 313 10.25 -26.21 11.20
N GLU A 314 11.20 -27.11 11.36
CA GLU A 314 11.90 -27.34 12.62
C GLU A 314 12.92 -26.24 12.88
N ARG A 315 13.19 -25.96 14.16
CA ARG A 315 14.11 -24.89 14.59
C ARG A 315 15.53 -24.99 14.01
N TRP A 316 15.97 -26.20 13.67
CA TRP A 316 17.34 -26.47 13.18
C TRP A 316 17.48 -26.34 11.66
N GLU A 317 16.37 -26.41 10.90
CA GLU A 317 16.39 -26.46 9.43
C GLU A 317 16.93 -25.17 8.79
N LEU A 318 16.76 -24.02 9.43
CA LEU A 318 17.20 -22.73 8.86
C LEU A 318 18.70 -22.70 8.55
N ARG A 319 19.53 -23.40 9.34
CA ARG A 319 20.97 -23.49 9.08
C ARG A 319 21.29 -24.34 7.86
N MET A 320 20.42 -25.30 7.52
CA MET A 320 20.58 -26.11 6.32
C MET A 320 20.28 -25.31 5.05
N PHE A 321 19.39 -24.33 5.11
CA PHE A 321 19.02 -23.55 3.93
C PHE A 321 20.06 -22.49 3.57
N GLU A 322 20.97 -22.18 4.48
CA GLU A 322 22.04 -21.20 4.26
C GLU A 322 22.88 -21.55 3.03
N ASN A 323 23.09 -20.55 2.16
CA ASN A 323 23.83 -20.64 0.89
C ASN A 323 23.17 -21.43 -0.24
N ILE A 324 22.13 -22.22 0.03
CA ILE A 324 21.39 -22.98 -1.00
C ILE A 324 20.02 -22.38 -1.33
N GLU A 325 19.68 -21.22 -0.75
CA GLU A 325 18.38 -20.57 -0.94
C GLU A 325 18.09 -20.35 -2.42
N CYS A 326 16.83 -20.54 -2.84
CA CYS A 326 16.43 -20.36 -4.23
C CYS A 326 16.57 -18.90 -4.68
N GLU A 327 16.98 -18.71 -5.93
CA GLU A 327 17.10 -17.39 -6.56
C GLU A 327 15.88 -17.14 -7.46
N TRP A 328 15.27 -15.97 -7.34
CA TRP A 328 14.01 -15.62 -8.00
C TRP A 328 14.23 -14.54 -9.07
N PRO A 329 14.00 -14.85 -10.36
CA PRO A 329 14.12 -13.88 -11.45
C PRO A 329 13.15 -12.69 -11.31
N LEU A 330 12.05 -12.88 -10.56
CA LEU A 330 11.08 -11.84 -10.22
C LEU A 330 11.74 -10.51 -9.80
N PHE A 331 12.80 -10.57 -9.00
CA PHE A 331 13.44 -9.37 -8.48
C PHE A 331 14.24 -8.60 -9.53
N TYR A 332 14.69 -9.25 -10.62
CA TYR A 332 15.21 -8.52 -11.78
C TYR A 332 14.09 -7.76 -12.49
N CYS A 333 12.87 -8.30 -12.58
CA CYS A 333 11.72 -7.53 -13.09
C CYS A 333 11.45 -6.29 -12.23
N TYR A 334 11.50 -6.42 -10.90
CA TYR A 334 11.39 -5.26 -10.00
C TYR A 334 12.50 -4.24 -10.21
N LEU A 335 13.76 -4.67 -10.38
CA LEU A 335 14.88 -3.76 -10.62
C LEU A 335 14.78 -3.05 -11.98
N ILE A 336 14.33 -3.74 -13.02
CA ILE A 336 14.04 -3.13 -14.32
C ILE A 336 13.01 -2.01 -14.16
N LEU A 337 11.89 -2.28 -13.48
CA LEU A 337 10.88 -1.27 -13.22
C LEU A 337 11.43 -0.13 -12.36
N PHE A 338 12.13 -0.45 -11.27
CA PHE A 338 12.76 0.52 -10.38
C PHE A 338 13.64 1.52 -11.15
N HIS A 339 14.53 1.02 -12.00
CA HIS A 339 15.40 1.86 -12.82
C HIS A 339 14.66 2.59 -13.94
N ALA A 340 13.60 1.99 -14.51
CA ALA A 340 12.73 2.67 -15.48
C ALA A 340 12.04 3.90 -14.88
N PHE A 341 11.54 3.80 -13.64
CA PHE A 341 10.97 4.94 -12.90
C PHE A 341 12.00 6.02 -12.56
N GLN A 342 13.29 5.67 -12.46
CA GLN A 342 14.40 6.61 -12.28
C GLN A 342 14.96 7.18 -13.60
N ASN A 343 14.42 6.75 -14.76
CA ASN A 343 14.93 7.08 -16.08
C ASN A 343 16.40 6.65 -16.30
N ASP A 344 16.87 5.61 -15.59
CA ASP A 344 18.21 5.03 -15.76
C ASP A 344 18.19 3.93 -16.83
N LYS A 345 18.36 4.36 -18.08
CA LYS A 345 18.31 3.45 -19.25
C LYS A 345 19.45 2.43 -19.28
N LEU A 346 20.60 2.74 -18.66
CA LEU A 346 21.75 1.84 -18.65
C LEU A 346 21.48 0.66 -17.71
N ALA A 347 21.04 0.94 -16.49
CA ALA A 347 20.69 -0.10 -15.53
C ALA A 347 19.50 -0.94 -16.00
N VAL A 348 18.48 -0.32 -16.61
CA VAL A 348 17.36 -1.05 -17.24
C VAL A 348 17.87 -2.07 -18.25
N LYS A 349 18.78 -1.66 -19.15
CA LYS A 349 19.33 -2.56 -20.16
C LYS A 349 20.16 -3.68 -19.52
N GLU A 350 20.99 -3.35 -18.54
CA GLU A 350 21.82 -4.34 -17.85
C GLU A 350 20.99 -5.44 -17.20
N TYR A 351 19.96 -5.08 -16.44
CA TYR A 351 19.09 -6.08 -15.80
C TYR A 351 18.21 -6.82 -16.81
N ALA A 352 17.77 -6.16 -17.89
CA ALA A 352 17.06 -6.83 -18.97
C ALA A 352 17.93 -7.89 -19.66
N ASP A 353 19.19 -7.58 -19.98
CA ASP A 353 20.14 -8.51 -20.60
C ASP A 353 20.46 -9.69 -19.65
N ARG A 354 20.57 -9.43 -18.34
CA ARG A 354 20.75 -10.48 -17.33
C ARG A 354 19.52 -11.38 -17.23
N LEU A 355 18.33 -10.80 -17.22
CA LEU A 355 17.06 -11.52 -17.15
C LEU A 355 16.85 -12.40 -18.39
N GLU A 356 17.07 -11.88 -19.60
CA GLU A 356 16.89 -12.63 -20.84
C GLU A 356 17.78 -13.90 -20.91
N ARG A 357 18.98 -13.87 -20.30
CA ARG A 357 19.88 -15.05 -20.23
C ARG A 357 19.37 -16.17 -19.34
N ILE A 358 18.52 -15.86 -18.37
CA ILE A 358 17.97 -16.80 -17.39
C ILE A 358 16.47 -17.07 -17.63
N MET A 359 15.89 -16.56 -18.71
CA MET A 359 14.53 -16.92 -19.10
C MET A 359 14.52 -18.29 -19.81
N VAL A 360 13.43 -19.03 -19.62
CA VAL A 360 13.20 -20.29 -20.31
C VAL A 360 12.59 -20.00 -21.67
N ARG A 361 13.14 -20.57 -22.75
CA ARG A 361 12.59 -20.43 -24.10
C ARG A 361 11.63 -21.60 -24.37
N ALA A 362 10.36 -21.29 -24.63
CA ALA A 362 9.38 -22.26 -25.07
C ALA A 362 9.62 -22.70 -26.53
N ASP A 363 8.99 -23.79 -26.96
CA ASP A 363 9.14 -24.36 -28.31
C ASP A 363 8.78 -23.37 -29.43
N ASP A 364 7.83 -22.48 -29.16
CA ASP A 364 7.40 -21.41 -30.06
C ASP A 364 8.30 -20.16 -30.05
N GLY A 365 9.39 -20.21 -29.28
CA GLY A 365 10.35 -19.12 -29.11
C GLY A 365 9.99 -18.09 -28.04
N THR A 366 8.84 -18.22 -27.37
CA THR A 366 8.41 -17.30 -26.30
C THR A 366 9.32 -17.40 -25.08
N LEU A 367 9.67 -16.25 -24.49
CA LEU A 367 10.47 -16.20 -23.27
C LEU A 367 9.57 -16.24 -22.03
N LEU A 368 9.83 -17.21 -21.15
CA LEU A 368 9.09 -17.49 -19.93
C LEU A 368 9.94 -17.17 -18.71
N ILE A 369 9.36 -16.45 -17.75
CA ILE A 369 9.95 -16.21 -16.44
C ILE A 369 9.62 -17.40 -15.53
N PRO A 370 10.60 -18.18 -15.04
CA PRO A 370 10.35 -19.20 -14.04
C PRO A 370 10.15 -18.60 -12.64
N GLU A 371 9.49 -19.34 -11.75
CA GLU A 371 9.27 -18.96 -10.35
C GLU A 371 10.61 -18.82 -9.62
N SER A 372 11.46 -19.85 -9.64
CA SER A 372 12.77 -19.78 -9.03
C SER A 372 13.78 -20.79 -9.59
N TYR A 373 15.03 -20.62 -9.16
CA TYR A 373 16.19 -21.44 -9.50
C TYR A 373 16.79 -22.07 -8.23
N ALA A 374 16.81 -23.41 -8.18
CA ALA A 374 17.32 -24.20 -7.06
C ALA A 374 18.62 -24.94 -7.41
N VAL A 375 19.43 -25.22 -6.39
CA VAL A 375 20.61 -26.09 -6.53
C VAL A 375 20.13 -27.52 -6.75
N PRO A 376 20.70 -28.31 -7.68
CA PRO A 376 20.35 -29.73 -7.82
C PRO A 376 20.69 -30.53 -6.54
N HIS A 377 19.82 -31.48 -6.15
CA HIS A 377 19.95 -32.20 -4.87
C HIS A 377 21.32 -32.90 -4.69
N ASN A 378 21.88 -33.45 -5.78
CA ASN A 378 23.18 -34.13 -5.79
C ASN A 378 24.39 -33.18 -5.67
N LEU A 379 24.21 -31.87 -5.87
CA LEU A 379 25.29 -30.88 -5.86
C LEU A 379 25.28 -29.98 -4.61
N VAL A 380 24.33 -30.19 -3.70
CA VAL A 380 24.17 -29.40 -2.46
C VAL A 380 25.45 -29.37 -1.63
N SER A 381 26.13 -30.51 -1.44
CA SER A 381 27.37 -30.59 -0.68
C SER A 381 28.48 -29.70 -1.27
N ASN A 382 28.55 -29.60 -2.60
CA ASN A 382 29.53 -28.76 -3.28
C ASN A 382 29.19 -27.27 -3.16
N GLU A 383 27.90 -26.92 -3.22
CA GLU A 383 27.44 -25.55 -3.01
C GLU A 383 27.74 -25.07 -1.57
N TYR A 384 27.60 -25.94 -0.56
CA TYR A 384 27.99 -25.57 0.82
C TYR A 384 29.49 -25.29 0.96
N GLN A 385 30.34 -26.06 0.26
CA GLN A 385 31.79 -25.85 0.29
C GLN A 385 32.20 -24.56 -0.44
N HIS A 386 31.55 -24.27 -1.57
CA HIS A 386 31.83 -23.10 -2.39
C HIS A 386 30.51 -22.44 -2.83
N PRO A 387 29.93 -21.53 -2.01
CA PRO A 387 28.66 -20.87 -2.33
C PRO A 387 28.67 -20.16 -3.69
N GLY A 388 27.59 -20.33 -4.46
CA GLY A 388 27.44 -19.75 -5.79
C GLY A 388 28.21 -20.47 -6.91
N SER A 389 28.81 -21.63 -6.62
CA SER A 389 29.61 -22.38 -7.61
C SER A 389 28.75 -23.24 -8.53
N GLN A 390 27.61 -23.75 -8.05
CA GLN A 390 26.80 -24.70 -8.79
C GLN A 390 25.82 -24.01 -9.76
N ARG A 391 25.57 -24.68 -10.89
CA ARG A 391 24.50 -24.28 -11.82
C ARG A 391 23.16 -24.67 -11.21
N ARG A 392 22.20 -23.74 -11.20
CA ARG A 392 20.86 -23.96 -10.68
C ARG A 392 19.89 -24.42 -11.77
N GLU A 393 18.88 -25.18 -11.38
CA GLU A 393 17.81 -25.67 -12.24
C GLU A 393 16.49 -24.94 -11.94
N VAL A 394 15.62 -24.86 -12.95
CA VAL A 394 14.30 -24.24 -12.82
C VAL A 394 13.42 -25.10 -11.93
N VAL A 395 12.82 -24.50 -10.92
CA VAL A 395 11.85 -25.16 -10.04
C VAL A 395 10.60 -24.30 -9.87
N GLY A 396 9.48 -24.95 -9.57
CA GLY A 396 8.19 -24.28 -9.42
C GLY A 396 7.50 -23.96 -10.74
N ARG A 397 6.68 -22.91 -10.75
CA ARG A 397 5.84 -22.53 -11.89
C ARG A 397 6.69 -21.92 -13.03
N CYS A 398 6.41 -22.31 -14.28
CA CYS A 398 7.00 -21.69 -15.46
C CYS A 398 5.97 -21.72 -16.62
N PRO A 399 5.42 -20.57 -17.04
CA PRO A 399 5.72 -19.24 -16.54
C PRO A 399 5.15 -19.00 -15.14
N PHE A 400 5.87 -18.20 -14.35
CA PHE A 400 5.38 -17.58 -13.13
C PHE A 400 4.71 -16.25 -13.48
N LEU A 401 3.38 -16.21 -13.42
CA LEU A 401 2.58 -15.12 -14.00
C LEU A 401 2.83 -13.74 -13.38
N TRP A 402 3.15 -13.67 -12.08
CA TRP A 402 3.54 -12.41 -11.44
C TRP A 402 4.83 -11.87 -12.08
N GLY A 403 5.88 -12.70 -12.17
CA GLY A 403 7.14 -12.31 -12.81
C GLY A 403 6.97 -11.99 -14.30
N GLN A 404 6.16 -12.80 -15.02
CA GLN A 404 5.87 -12.59 -16.43
C GLN A 404 5.15 -11.27 -16.69
N SER A 405 4.19 -10.91 -15.83
CA SER A 405 3.45 -9.66 -15.93
C SER A 405 4.36 -8.44 -15.77
N LEU A 406 5.20 -8.42 -14.72
CA LEU A 406 6.15 -7.33 -14.49
C LEU A 406 7.20 -7.23 -15.60
N PHE A 407 7.63 -8.37 -16.16
CA PHE A 407 8.52 -8.39 -17.32
C PHE A 407 7.89 -7.69 -18.53
N ILE A 408 6.64 -8.04 -18.87
CA ILE A 408 5.92 -7.43 -20.00
C ILE A 408 5.77 -5.92 -19.77
N LEU A 409 5.40 -5.49 -18.56
CA LEU A 409 5.35 -4.06 -18.23
C LEU A 409 6.71 -3.36 -18.41
N GLY A 410 7.78 -3.97 -17.91
CA GLY A 410 9.14 -3.44 -18.09
C GLY A 410 9.51 -3.28 -19.57
N ARG A 411 9.13 -4.23 -20.42
CA ARG A 411 9.33 -4.16 -21.87
C ARG A 411 8.50 -3.06 -22.54
N LEU A 412 7.25 -2.88 -22.14
CA LEU A 412 6.39 -1.81 -22.65
C LEU A 412 6.95 -0.42 -22.30
N LEU A 413 7.52 -0.25 -21.10
CA LEU A 413 8.24 0.98 -20.73
C LEU A 413 9.54 1.16 -21.51
N GLN A 414 10.36 0.11 -21.60
CA GLN A 414 11.66 0.14 -22.28
C GLN A 414 11.52 0.49 -23.78
N GLU A 415 10.48 -0.03 -24.43
CA GLU A 415 10.18 0.22 -25.84
C GLU A 415 9.34 1.50 -26.06
N GLY A 416 9.01 2.25 -24.99
CA GLY A 416 8.35 3.55 -25.06
C GLY A 416 6.85 3.50 -25.37
N PHE A 417 6.23 2.32 -25.31
CA PHE A 417 4.78 2.18 -25.45
C PHE A 417 4.03 2.78 -24.26
N LEU A 418 4.65 2.72 -23.07
CA LEU A 418 4.16 3.32 -21.84
C LEU A 418 5.15 4.35 -21.29
N ALA A 419 4.62 5.39 -20.68
CA ALA A 419 5.35 6.27 -19.78
C ALA A 419 5.12 5.87 -18.32
N VAL A 420 6.08 6.18 -17.45
CA VAL A 420 6.00 5.84 -16.02
C VAL A 420 4.81 6.47 -15.30
N GLY A 421 4.37 7.67 -15.74
CA GLY A 421 3.18 8.33 -15.20
C GLY A 421 1.87 7.67 -15.61
N GLU A 422 1.86 6.82 -16.64
CA GLU A 422 0.69 6.04 -17.03
C GLU A 422 0.47 4.87 -16.05
N LEU A 423 1.55 4.29 -15.50
CA LEU A 423 1.46 3.24 -14.48
C LEU A 423 1.31 3.77 -13.04
N ASP A 424 1.51 5.08 -12.84
CA ASP A 424 1.37 5.78 -11.56
C ASP A 424 0.62 7.12 -11.77
N PRO A 425 -0.66 7.10 -12.17
CA PRO A 425 -1.48 8.30 -12.37
C PRO A 425 -1.65 9.13 -11.08
N LEU A 426 -1.54 8.52 -9.90
CA LEU A 426 -1.58 9.21 -8.61
C LEU A 426 -0.24 9.87 -8.22
N ASN A 427 0.79 9.75 -9.06
CA ASN A 427 2.11 10.37 -8.89
C ASN A 427 2.82 10.03 -7.57
N ARG A 428 2.59 8.83 -7.04
CA ARG A 428 3.21 8.36 -5.80
C ARG A 428 4.73 8.34 -5.87
N ARG A 429 5.31 8.09 -7.04
CA ARG A 429 6.77 8.12 -7.26
C ARG A 429 7.42 9.47 -6.89
N LEU A 430 6.64 10.55 -6.83
CA LEU A 430 7.11 11.88 -6.46
C LEU A 430 7.16 12.10 -4.94
N GLY A 431 6.73 11.13 -4.13
CA GLY A 431 6.69 11.25 -2.66
C GLY A 431 8.06 11.53 -2.02
N ALA A 432 9.15 11.09 -2.64
CA ALA A 432 10.52 11.35 -2.18
C ALA A 432 11.08 12.72 -2.62
N GLN A 433 10.30 13.54 -3.31
CA GLN A 433 10.72 14.90 -3.67
C GLN A 433 10.69 15.83 -2.46
N LYS A 434 11.58 16.82 -2.44
CA LYS A 434 11.66 17.79 -1.35
C LYS A 434 10.35 18.56 -1.23
N LYS A 435 9.67 18.40 -0.09
CA LYS A 435 8.45 19.15 0.24
C LYS A 435 8.79 20.63 0.48
N PRO A 436 7.89 21.57 0.11
CA PRO A 436 8.06 22.99 0.46
C PRO A 436 8.02 23.17 1.98
N ASP A 437 8.58 24.28 2.47
CA ASP A 437 8.52 24.61 3.90
C ASP A 437 7.07 24.80 4.34
N VAL A 438 6.66 24.01 5.34
CA VAL A 438 5.31 24.07 5.92
C VAL A 438 5.27 25.14 7.00
N VAL A 439 4.33 26.07 6.87
CA VAL A 439 4.01 27.06 7.90
C VAL A 439 2.75 26.62 8.61
N VAL A 440 2.87 26.28 9.90
CA VAL A 440 1.74 25.93 10.75
C VAL A 440 1.05 27.21 11.20
N GLN A 441 -0.24 27.33 10.92
CA GLN A 441 -1.08 28.42 11.38
C GLN A 441 -1.72 28.01 12.70
N VAL A 442 -1.66 28.89 13.70
CA VAL A 442 -2.36 28.65 14.96
C VAL A 442 -3.35 29.78 15.22
N VAL A 443 -4.59 29.41 15.52
CA VAL A 443 -5.69 30.33 15.80
C VAL A 443 -6.16 30.10 17.22
N ILE A 444 -6.23 31.19 17.97
CA ILE A 444 -6.70 31.22 19.35
C ILE A 444 -8.09 31.84 19.37
N ILE A 445 -9.03 31.17 20.04
CA ILE A 445 -10.42 31.58 20.18
C ILE A 445 -10.76 31.62 21.67
N ALA A 446 -11.49 32.65 22.10
CA ALA A 446 -12.01 32.74 23.46
C ALA A 446 -13.33 31.95 23.59
N GLU A 447 -13.48 31.19 24.68
CA GLU A 447 -14.75 30.50 24.98
C GLU A 447 -15.91 31.50 25.14
N ASP A 448 -15.66 32.64 25.79
CA ASP A 448 -16.64 33.68 26.06
C ASP A 448 -16.03 35.10 26.07
N ASN A 449 -16.88 36.10 26.26
CA ASN A 449 -16.47 37.51 26.34
C ASN A 449 -15.57 37.79 27.56
N GLU A 450 -15.72 37.09 28.68
CA GLU A 450 -14.90 37.30 29.90
C GLU A 450 -13.43 36.99 29.59
N ILE A 451 -13.18 35.91 28.86
CA ILE A 451 -11.83 35.51 28.45
C ILE A 451 -11.27 36.45 27.38
N ARG A 452 -12.09 36.83 26.40
CA ARG A 452 -11.70 37.76 25.34
C ARG A 452 -11.23 39.10 25.92
N ASP A 453 -12.00 39.64 26.86
CA ASP A 453 -11.70 40.95 27.46
C ASP A 453 -10.39 40.87 28.29
N LYS A 454 -10.16 39.78 29.03
CA LYS A 454 -8.88 39.53 29.73
C LYS A 454 -7.68 39.38 28.80
N LEU A 455 -7.84 38.73 27.65
CA LEU A 455 -6.77 38.63 26.66
C LEU A 455 -6.46 39.98 26.01
N THR A 456 -7.49 40.83 25.86
CA THR A 456 -7.34 42.20 25.34
C THR A 456 -6.52 43.08 26.29
N GLU A 457 -6.60 42.87 27.62
CA GLU A 457 -5.73 43.53 28.60
C GLU A 457 -4.23 43.24 28.38
N HIS A 458 -3.91 42.17 27.64
CA HIS A 458 -2.55 41.77 27.27
C HIS A 458 -2.22 42.03 25.78
N ASP A 459 -2.93 42.96 25.13
CA ASP A 459 -2.80 43.31 23.70
C ASP A 459 -3.06 42.13 22.74
N LEU A 460 -3.84 41.13 23.17
CA LEU A 460 -4.24 40.01 22.32
C LEU A 460 -5.69 40.14 21.88
N HIS A 461 -5.86 40.47 20.61
CA HIS A 461 -7.17 40.53 19.98
C HIS A 461 -7.57 39.15 19.45
N VAL A 462 -8.50 38.52 20.14
CA VAL A 462 -9.09 37.22 19.76
C VAL A 462 -10.58 37.36 19.53
N GLN A 463 -11.15 36.44 18.74
CA GLN A 463 -12.60 36.32 18.57
C GLN A 463 -13.15 35.26 19.53
N THR A 464 -14.42 35.39 19.90
CA THR A 464 -15.17 34.35 20.62
C THR A 464 -15.68 33.27 19.67
N ILE A 465 -16.07 32.11 20.22
CA ILE A 465 -16.71 31.02 19.45
C ILE A 465 -17.95 31.51 18.66
N ALA A 466 -18.70 32.47 19.21
CA ALA A 466 -19.88 33.02 18.53
C ALA A 466 -19.53 33.97 17.37
N GLU A 467 -18.40 34.67 17.47
CA GLU A 467 -17.96 35.67 16.48
C GLU A 467 -17.29 35.04 15.25
N VAL A 468 -16.81 33.80 15.33
CA VAL A 468 -16.18 33.09 14.20
C VAL A 468 -17.19 32.45 13.22
N ALA A 469 -18.49 32.67 13.43
CA ALA A 469 -19.52 32.23 12.49
C ALA A 469 -19.23 32.75 11.06
N PRO A 470 -19.36 31.92 10.01
CA PRO A 470 -20.08 30.65 9.96
C PRO A 470 -19.26 29.38 10.32
N ILE A 471 -18.03 29.52 10.84
CA ILE A 471 -17.20 28.36 11.21
C ILE A 471 -17.64 27.80 12.57
N GLU A 472 -18.03 26.53 12.59
CA GLU A 472 -18.36 25.81 13.82
C GLU A 472 -17.12 25.16 14.41
N VAL A 473 -16.72 25.60 15.61
CA VAL A 473 -15.58 25.03 16.33
C VAL A 473 -16.07 23.88 17.22
N GLN A 474 -15.55 22.68 16.99
CA GLN A 474 -15.94 21.47 17.70
C GLN A 474 -14.73 20.71 18.24
N PRO A 475 -14.85 19.90 19.30
CA PRO A 475 -13.74 19.08 19.79
C PRO A 475 -13.48 17.86 18.88
N ALA A 476 -12.24 17.36 18.86
CA ALA A 476 -11.84 16.17 18.09
C ALA A 476 -12.76 14.94 18.28
N ARG A 477 -13.37 14.77 19.46
CA ARG A 477 -14.34 13.70 19.73
C ARG A 477 -15.56 13.72 18.79
N VAL A 478 -15.97 14.89 18.32
CA VAL A 478 -17.09 15.03 17.36
C VAL A 478 -16.63 14.54 15.99
N LEU A 479 -15.42 14.93 15.56
CA LEU A 479 -14.82 14.43 14.31
C LEU A 479 -14.69 12.91 14.32
N SER A 480 -14.18 12.35 15.41
CA SER A 480 -14.13 10.91 15.66
C SER A 480 -15.49 10.25 15.46
N HIS A 481 -16.55 10.82 16.07
CA HIS A 481 -17.91 10.31 15.91
C HIS A 481 -18.42 10.39 14.47
N LEU A 482 -18.12 11.48 13.75
CA LEU A 482 -18.47 11.62 12.32
C LEU A 482 -17.81 10.54 11.47
N TYR A 483 -16.53 10.25 11.69
CA TYR A 483 -15.81 9.20 10.98
C TYR A 483 -16.41 7.80 11.22
N THR A 484 -17.09 7.56 12.34
CA THR A 484 -17.78 6.27 12.56
C THR A 484 -18.95 6.02 11.60
N TYR A 485 -19.48 7.06 10.94
CA TYR A 485 -20.54 6.91 9.93
C TYR A 485 -20.00 6.48 8.57
N LEU A 486 -18.71 6.71 8.29
CA LEU A 486 -18.07 6.30 7.05
C LEU A 486 -18.07 4.77 6.94
N GLY A 487 -18.43 4.26 5.77
CA GLY A 487 -18.52 2.82 5.52
C GLY A 487 -19.68 2.10 6.23
N ARG A 488 -20.59 2.82 6.91
CA ARG A 488 -21.80 2.19 7.47
C ARG A 488 -22.70 1.68 6.36
N ASN A 489 -23.04 0.40 6.40
CA ASN A 489 -23.94 -0.21 5.45
C ASN A 489 -24.80 -1.28 6.10
N ARG A 490 -26.10 -1.00 6.24
CA ARG A 490 -27.06 -1.91 6.89
C ARG A 490 -27.27 -3.21 6.08
N LYS A 491 -27.26 -3.16 4.74
CA LYS A 491 -27.45 -4.34 3.89
C LYS A 491 -26.27 -5.31 4.01
N LEU A 492 -25.07 -4.76 4.21
CA LEU A 492 -23.85 -5.54 4.37
C LEU A 492 -23.52 -5.88 5.84
N GLY A 493 -24.25 -5.34 6.81
CA GLY A 493 -23.94 -5.53 8.24
C GLY A 493 -22.71 -4.76 8.72
N LEU A 494 -22.24 -3.78 7.95
CA LEU A 494 -21.02 -3.03 8.25
C LEU A 494 -21.33 -1.81 9.10
N THR A 495 -20.59 -1.64 10.19
CA THR A 495 -20.85 -0.54 11.15
C THR A 495 -19.93 0.67 10.99
N GLY A 496 -19.04 0.64 9.99
CA GLY A 496 -18.08 1.72 9.71
C GLY A 496 -16.83 1.67 10.60
N ARG A 497 -16.18 2.83 10.79
CA ARG A 497 -14.94 2.93 11.59
C ARG A 497 -15.22 2.65 13.07
N LYS A 498 -14.39 1.82 13.69
CA LYS A 498 -14.47 1.45 15.12
C LYS A 498 -13.56 2.29 16.00
N SER A 499 -12.36 2.61 15.52
CA SER A 499 -11.41 3.47 16.24
C SER A 499 -12.00 4.86 16.45
N ARG A 500 -11.83 5.37 17.68
CA ARG A 500 -12.29 6.70 18.07
C ARG A 500 -11.16 7.72 18.14
N ASP A 501 -9.94 7.33 17.80
CA ASP A 501 -8.81 8.23 17.90
C ASP A 501 -8.60 8.98 16.60
N VAL A 502 -8.27 10.27 16.74
CA VAL A 502 -8.08 11.22 15.66
C VAL A 502 -6.90 12.08 16.07
N GLY A 503 -5.83 12.06 15.25
CA GLY A 503 -4.61 12.79 15.57
C GLY A 503 -4.64 14.23 15.07
N ILE A 504 -3.52 14.92 15.31
CA ILE A 504 -3.34 16.33 15.01
C ILE A 504 -3.53 16.63 13.51
N LEU A 505 -3.06 15.75 12.61
CA LEU A 505 -3.13 15.99 11.16
C LEU A 505 -4.57 16.10 10.70
N SER A 506 -5.44 15.27 11.27
CA SER A 506 -6.87 15.30 10.98
C SER A 506 -7.59 16.47 11.64
N THR A 507 -7.16 16.95 12.80
CA THR A 507 -7.78 18.12 13.45
C THR A 507 -7.31 19.46 12.86
N SER A 508 -6.13 19.49 12.25
CA SER A 508 -5.48 20.71 11.76
C SER A 508 -5.93 21.16 10.36
N LYS A 509 -7.17 20.86 9.98
CA LYS A 509 -7.79 21.32 8.73
C LYS A 509 -9.26 21.66 8.93
N LEU A 510 -9.80 22.42 7.99
CA LEU A 510 -11.22 22.73 7.92
C LEU A 510 -11.97 21.65 7.16
N TYR A 511 -13.19 21.35 7.62
CA TYR A 511 -14.09 20.39 7.00
C TYR A 511 -15.32 21.13 6.48
N SER A 512 -15.75 20.81 5.27
CA SER A 512 -17.05 21.22 4.77
C SER A 512 -18.02 20.06 4.91
N LEU A 513 -19.12 20.27 5.63
CA LEU A 513 -20.20 19.30 5.72
C LEU A 513 -21.52 20.01 5.38
N LYS A 514 -22.03 19.73 4.17
CA LYS A 514 -23.13 20.48 3.54
C LYS A 514 -22.70 21.94 3.34
N ASP A 515 -23.42 22.88 3.94
CA ASP A 515 -23.15 24.33 3.83
C ASP A 515 -22.50 24.91 5.09
N ARG A 516 -21.93 24.04 5.94
CA ARG A 516 -21.28 24.43 7.20
C ARG A 516 -19.81 24.07 7.19
N ILE A 517 -18.99 24.97 7.72
CA ILE A 517 -17.55 24.78 7.85
C ILE A 517 -17.27 24.42 9.31
N PHE A 518 -16.51 23.36 9.52
CA PHE A 518 -16.11 22.90 10.84
C PHE A 518 -14.60 23.05 11.02
N ALA A 519 -14.20 23.57 12.18
CA ALA A 519 -12.83 23.52 12.68
C ALA A 519 -12.81 22.62 13.92
N PHE A 520 -11.79 21.78 14.06
CA PHE A 520 -11.69 20.88 15.19
C PHE A 520 -10.52 21.24 16.11
N THR A 521 -10.78 21.31 17.42
CA THR A 521 -9.70 21.49 18.39
C THR A 521 -8.94 20.18 18.59
N PRO A 522 -7.60 20.21 18.76
CA PRO A 522 -6.79 19.03 19.02
C PRO A 522 -7.29 18.16 20.17
N GLN A 523 -6.99 16.87 20.14
CA GLN A 523 -7.46 15.93 21.15
C GLN A 523 -6.84 16.18 22.54
N PHE A 524 -5.59 16.66 22.63
CA PHE A 524 -4.91 16.91 23.89
C PHE A 524 -5.46 18.10 24.69
N VAL A 525 -6.23 19.00 24.05
CA VAL A 525 -6.93 20.10 24.75
C VAL A 525 -8.31 19.72 25.25
N ASP A 526 -8.76 18.48 25.00
CA ASP A 526 -10.07 18.00 25.47
C ASP A 526 -10.01 17.57 26.94
N LEU A 527 -10.37 18.50 27.82
CA LEU A 527 -10.49 18.33 29.28
C LEU A 527 -11.42 17.17 29.69
N SER A 528 -12.35 16.74 28.81
CA SER A 528 -13.26 15.64 29.13
C SER A 528 -12.61 14.26 29.06
N ARG A 529 -11.44 14.16 28.43
CA ARG A 529 -10.75 12.88 28.16
C ARG A 529 -9.32 12.83 28.71
N PHE A 530 -8.66 13.98 28.90
CA PHE A 530 -7.26 14.05 29.35
C PHE A 530 -7.10 14.95 30.57
N TYR A 531 -6.67 14.37 31.69
CA TYR A 531 -6.24 15.13 32.88
C TYR A 531 -5.03 16.03 32.58
N ILE A 532 -4.24 15.68 31.57
CA ILE A 532 -3.09 16.45 31.05
C ILE A 532 -3.49 17.88 30.67
N ALA A 533 -4.71 18.11 30.16
CA ALA A 533 -5.20 19.43 29.82
C ALA A 533 -5.39 20.36 31.06
N SER A 534 -5.24 19.84 32.27
CA SER A 534 -5.26 20.64 33.51
C SER A 534 -3.89 21.20 33.90
N ASP A 535 -2.81 20.73 33.25
CA ASP A 535 -1.45 21.22 33.42
C ASP A 535 -1.05 22.06 32.19
N ASN A 536 -1.00 23.37 32.38
CA ASN A 536 -0.74 24.31 31.30
C ASN A 536 0.70 24.20 30.76
N GLU A 537 1.70 23.87 31.59
CA GLU A 537 3.09 23.75 31.14
C GLU A 537 3.25 22.52 30.25
N LEU A 538 2.73 21.38 30.70
CA LEU A 538 2.74 20.16 29.91
C LEU A 538 1.93 20.32 28.61
N MET A 539 0.79 21.03 28.65
CA MET A 539 0.00 21.33 27.46
C MET A 539 0.78 22.17 26.43
N ILE A 540 1.54 23.18 26.88
CA ILE A 540 2.41 23.99 26.01
C ILE A 540 3.48 23.11 25.36
N ASP A 541 4.14 22.26 26.13
CA ASP A 541 5.21 21.41 25.59
C ASP A 541 4.68 20.36 24.61
N ILE A 542 3.49 19.81 24.86
CA ILE A 542 2.79 18.96 23.89
C ILE A 542 2.47 19.77 22.62
N LEU A 543 1.91 20.98 22.74
CA LEU A 543 1.61 21.83 21.59
C LEU A 543 2.86 22.13 20.75
N LYS A 544 4.01 22.40 21.38
CA LYS A 544 5.30 22.57 20.67
C LYS A 544 5.68 21.31 19.88
N GLY A 545 5.55 20.14 20.51
CA GLY A 545 5.79 18.85 19.87
C GLY A 545 4.88 18.64 18.66
N GLU A 546 3.59 18.91 18.82
CA GLU A 546 2.57 18.77 17.76
C GLU A 546 2.79 19.76 16.60
N ILE A 547 3.18 21.01 16.87
CA ILE A 547 3.53 21.98 15.83
C ILE A 547 4.76 21.53 15.04
N ASN A 548 5.80 21.04 15.73
CA ASN A 548 7.00 20.50 15.08
C ASN A 548 6.66 19.28 14.23
N PHE A 549 5.77 18.42 14.74
CA PHE A 549 5.27 17.26 14.02
C PHE A 549 4.47 17.68 12.77
N LEU A 550 3.53 18.61 12.88
CA LEU A 550 2.78 19.14 11.73
C LEU A 550 3.73 19.72 10.67
N LYS A 551 4.76 20.46 11.09
CA LYS A 551 5.75 21.04 10.17
C LYS A 551 6.49 19.97 9.35
N SER A 552 6.79 18.80 9.92
CA SER A 552 7.52 17.74 9.23
C SER A 552 6.61 16.75 8.50
N ALA A 553 5.41 16.50 9.04
CA ALA A 553 4.51 15.46 8.58
C ALA A 553 3.47 15.94 7.56
N TRP A 554 3.15 17.24 7.50
CA TRP A 554 2.08 17.76 6.63
C TRP A 554 2.38 17.57 5.15
N ASP A 555 1.46 16.90 4.46
CA ASP A 555 1.53 16.56 3.04
C ASP A 555 0.26 16.91 2.26
N LEU A 556 -0.75 17.45 2.96
CA LEU A 556 -2.00 17.91 2.37
C LEU A 556 -1.85 19.27 1.69
N LEU A 557 -2.72 19.55 0.73
CA LEU A 557 -2.79 20.86 0.09
C LEU A 557 -3.17 21.95 1.11
N GLY A 558 -2.46 23.07 1.03
CA GLY A 558 -2.64 24.21 1.93
C GLY A 558 -1.78 24.13 3.19
N ARG A 559 -2.06 25.02 4.14
CA ARG A 559 -1.32 25.13 5.41
C ARG A 559 -2.12 24.49 6.54
N PRO A 560 -1.48 23.77 7.48
CA PRO A 560 -2.16 23.25 8.65
C PRO A 560 -2.66 24.39 9.54
N LEU A 561 -3.87 24.24 10.06
CA LEU A 561 -4.55 25.18 10.94
C LEU A 561 -4.86 24.54 12.29
N VAL A 562 -4.06 24.84 13.31
CA VAL A 562 -4.33 24.43 14.69
C VAL A 562 -5.30 25.42 15.32
N THR A 563 -6.46 24.93 15.77
CA THR A 563 -7.48 25.78 16.44
C THR A 563 -7.49 25.47 17.94
N LEU A 564 -7.23 26.49 18.77
CA LEU A 564 -7.21 26.38 20.23
C LEU A 564 -8.31 27.24 20.84
N VAL A 565 -9.07 26.68 21.77
CA VAL A 565 -10.10 27.40 22.53
C VAL A 565 -9.60 27.60 23.95
N LEU A 566 -9.41 28.86 24.34
CA LEU A 566 -9.05 29.22 25.70
C LEU A 566 -10.29 29.28 26.59
N ARG A 567 -10.19 28.63 27.75
CA ARG A 567 -11.26 28.45 28.73
C ARG A 567 -10.85 29.03 30.07
N LYS A 568 -11.82 29.22 30.97
CA LYS A 568 -11.59 29.80 32.30
C LYS A 568 -10.55 29.04 33.13
N ILE A 569 -10.44 27.72 32.97
CA ILE A 569 -9.44 26.90 33.68
C ILE A 569 -7.99 27.26 33.28
N HIS A 570 -7.77 27.71 32.04
CA HIS A 570 -6.46 28.17 31.58
C HIS A 570 -6.09 29.53 32.22
N LEU A 571 -7.08 30.27 32.75
CA LEU A 571 -6.90 31.54 33.45
C LEU A 571 -6.77 31.37 34.98
N GLY A 572 -7.37 30.33 35.57
CA GLY A 572 -7.54 30.20 37.03
C GLY A 572 -6.28 29.93 37.86
N ARG A 573 -5.13 29.68 37.23
CA ARG A 573 -3.82 29.45 37.89
C ARG A 573 -2.75 30.51 37.55
N LEU A 574 -3.16 31.64 36.96
CA LEU A 574 -2.25 32.68 36.46
C LEU A 574 -1.42 33.35 37.57
N ASN A 575 -0.29 32.75 37.93
CA ASN A 575 0.94 33.50 37.88
C ASN A 575 1.27 33.72 36.40
N ASN A 576 1.55 34.98 36.03
CA ASN A 576 1.74 35.55 34.69
C ASN A 576 2.67 34.81 33.69
N ILE A 577 3.22 33.63 33.99
CA ILE A 577 4.31 33.01 33.23
C ILE A 577 3.79 32.09 32.12
N CYS A 578 2.74 31.32 32.35
CA CYS A 578 2.31 30.28 31.43
C CYS A 578 1.59 30.82 30.19
N MET A 579 0.72 31.82 30.39
CA MET A 579 0.05 32.53 29.30
C MET A 579 1.05 33.34 28.48
N PHE A 580 1.98 34.06 29.12
CA PHE A 580 3.08 34.74 28.42
C PHE A 580 3.98 33.77 27.65
N SER A 581 4.26 32.57 28.17
CA SER A 581 5.07 31.54 27.46
C SER A 581 4.37 31.02 26.19
N LEU A 582 3.06 30.76 26.27
CA LEU A 582 2.26 30.30 25.13
C LEU A 582 2.11 31.43 24.09
N ILE A 583 1.93 32.68 24.53
CA ILE A 583 1.85 33.87 23.68
C ILE A 583 3.21 34.21 23.04
N TRP A 584 4.29 34.18 23.82
CA TRP A 584 5.65 34.49 23.36
C TRP A 584 6.16 33.45 22.36
N PHE A 585 5.87 32.16 22.57
CA PHE A 585 6.18 31.09 21.62
C PHE A 585 5.37 31.16 20.30
N MET A 586 4.24 31.86 20.29
CA MET A 586 3.37 31.96 19.09
C MET A 586 3.61 33.23 18.29
N LEU A 587 4.15 34.27 18.93
CA LEU A 587 4.51 35.55 18.31
C LEU A 587 5.99 35.59 17.84
N PHE A 588 6.86 34.73 18.38
CA PHE A 588 8.28 34.57 18.04
C PHE A 588 8.62 33.11 17.80
#